data_AF-A0A1G3KRR5-F1
#
_entry.id   AF-A0A1G3KRR5-F1
#
_cell.length_a   1.000
_cell.length_b   1.000
_cell.length_c   1.000
_cell.angle_alpha   90.00
_cell.angle_beta   90.00
_cell.angle_gamma   90.00
#
_symmetry.space_group_name_H-M   'P 1'
#
loop_
_entity.id
_entity.type
_entity.pdbx_description
1 polymer ?
#
loop_
_entity_poly.entity_id
_entity_poly.type
_entity_poly.pdbx_seq_one_letter_code
_entity_poly.pdbx_strand_id
1 'polypeptide(L)'
;MFEEKIEDDEIRKIKKTEEAGQMLTVLARKIRNEGKIEGKLEGIREGEYKKAVKTAKKLFQIGLSLDQISDTTEIPLNELKNILNQKDS
;
A
#
# COMPACT_ATOMS: atom_id res chain seq x y z
N MET A 1 35.99 45.38 19.50
CA MET A 1 35.23 44.46 18.63
C MET A 1 35.76 43.08 18.94
N PHE A 2 35.00 42.27 19.68
CA PHE A 2 35.42 40.91 20.03
C PHE A 2 34.84 39.97 18.98
N GLU A 3 35.70 39.37 18.15
CA GLU A 3 35.30 38.25 17.31
C GLU A 3 35.44 36.97 18.14
N GLU A 4 34.31 36.38 18.54
CA GLU A 4 34.28 35.03 19.08
C GLU A 4 34.74 34.06 17.97
N LYS A 5 35.93 33.50 18.14
CA LYS A 5 36.44 32.44 17.25
C LYS A 5 35.81 31.12 17.68
N ILE A 6 34.87 30.64 16.87
CA ILE A 6 34.32 29.28 17.00
C ILE A 6 35.45 28.28 16.73
N GLU A 7 35.61 27.28 17.61
CA GLU A 7 36.63 26.25 17.45
C GLU A 7 36.28 25.27 16.31
N ASP A 8 37.28 24.77 15.59
CA ASP A 8 37.09 23.89 14.42
C ASP A 8 36.28 22.62 14.74
N ASP A 9 36.37 22.11 15.98
CA ASP A 9 35.60 20.96 16.45
C ASP A 9 34.11 21.26 16.61
N GLU A 10 33.75 22.49 16.99
CA GLU A 10 32.35 22.94 17.06
C GLU A 10 31.77 23.08 15.65
N ILE A 11 32.55 23.65 14.71
CA ILE A 11 32.18 23.73 13.29
C ILE A 11 31.94 22.32 12.73
N ARG A 12 32.81 21.36 13.06
CA ARG A 12 32.67 19.97 12.60
C ARG A 12 31.42 19.28 13.17
N LYS A 13 31.06 19.52 14.43
CA LYS A 13 29.84 18.98 15.05
C LYS A 13 28.57 19.58 14.44
N ILE A 14 28.57 20.88 14.17
CA ILE A 14 27.44 21.56 13.51
C ILE A 14 27.21 20.97 12.13
N LYS A 15 28.26 20.83 11.31
CA LYS A 15 28.16 20.22 9.96
C LYS A 15 27.61 18.80 10.00
N LYS A 16 28.11 17.95 10.90
CA LYS A 16 27.58 16.57 11.06
C LYS A 16 26.10 16.55 11.44
N THR A 17 25.68 17.47 12.30
CA THR A 17 24.27 17.59 12.71
C THR A 17 23.40 18.04 11.54
N GLU A 18 23.88 18.99 10.74
CA GLU A 18 23.18 19.47 9.54
C GLU A 18 23.05 18.36 8.49
N GLU A 19 24.14 17.64 8.21
CA GLU A 19 24.15 16.48 7.29
C GLU A 19 23.15 15.40 7.74
N ALA A 20 23.10 15.10 9.05
CA ALA A 20 22.14 14.17 9.61
C ALA A 20 20.68 14.66 9.44
N GLY A 21 20.42 15.95 9.63
CA GLY A 21 19.11 16.56 9.42
C GLY A 21 18.66 16.52 7.95
N GLN A 22 19.58 16.79 7.02
CA GLN A 22 19.32 16.67 5.58
C GLN A 22 19.01 15.21 5.21
N MET A 23 19.81 14.25 5.68
CA MET A 23 19.59 12.83 5.45
C MET A 23 18.24 12.35 6.01
N LEU A 24 17.88 12.78 7.23
CA LEU A 24 16.60 12.44 7.84
C LEU A 24 15.43 12.97 7.01
N THR A 25 15.55 14.19 6.47
CA THR A 25 14.54 14.79 5.60
C THR A 25 14.35 13.97 4.31
N VAL A 26 15.44 13.53 3.69
CA VAL A 26 15.39 12.69 2.49
C VAL A 26 14.76 11.34 2.81
N LEU A 27 15.15 10.71 3.91
CA LEU A 27 14.59 9.43 4.35
C LEU A 27 13.09 9.53 4.64
N ALA A 28 12.65 10.57 5.35
CA ALA A 28 11.24 10.81 5.64
C ALA A 28 10.40 10.97 4.36
N ARG A 29 10.92 11.66 3.34
CA ARG A 29 10.26 11.75 2.03
C ARG A 29 10.19 10.40 1.33
N LYS A 30 11.27 9.62 1.37
CA LYS A 30 11.32 8.29 0.76
C LYS A 30 10.28 7.36 1.39
N ILE A 31 10.27 7.25 2.71
CA ILE A 31 9.30 6.44 3.46
C ILE A 31 7.86 6.87 3.14
N ARG A 32 7.59 8.18 3.13
CA ARG A 32 6.26 8.70 2.79
C ARG A 32 5.83 8.33 1.37
N ASN A 33 6.75 8.40 0.41
CA ASN A 33 6.47 8.08 -0.98
C ASN A 33 6.25 6.57 -1.16
N GLU A 34 7.07 5.74 -0.52
CA GLU A 34 6.91 4.28 -0.50
C GLU A 34 5.54 3.90 0.07
N GLY A 35 5.18 4.41 1.26
CA GLY A 35 3.87 4.13 1.85
C GLY A 35 2.69 4.61 1.00
N LYS A 36 2.81 5.73 0.27
CA LYS A 36 1.79 6.17 -0.69
C LYS A 36 1.64 5.22 -1.88
N ILE A 37 2.75 4.69 -2.40
CA ILE A 37 2.76 3.77 -3.52
C ILE A 37 2.17 2.43 -3.09
N GLU A 38 2.64 1.88 -1.96
CA GLU A 38 2.15 0.63 -1.40
C GLU A 38 0.65 0.69 -1.10
N GLY A 39 0.20 1.72 -0.37
CA GLY A 39 -1.22 1.88 -0.05
C GLY A 39 -2.10 2.06 -1.29
N LYS A 40 -1.60 2.73 -2.34
CA LYS A 40 -2.32 2.83 -3.62
C LYS A 40 -2.44 1.46 -4.31
N LEU A 41 -1.36 0.69 -4.35
CA LEU A 41 -1.35 -0.64 -4.97
C LEU A 41 -2.25 -1.62 -4.23
N GLU A 42 -2.19 -1.63 -2.90
CA GLU A 42 -3.05 -2.44 -2.05
C GLU A 42 -4.52 -2.06 -2.22
N GLY A 43 -4.84 -0.76 -2.20
CA GLY A 43 -6.21 -0.28 -2.40
C GLY A 43 -6.78 -0.64 -3.77
N ILE A 44 -5.98 -0.59 -4.84
CA ILE A 44 -6.40 -1.05 -6.17
C ILE A 44 -6.70 -2.55 -6.15
N ARG A 45 -5.78 -3.36 -5.60
CA ARG A 45 -5.94 -4.82 -5.53
C ARG A 45 -7.18 -5.22 -4.73
N GLU A 46 -7.38 -4.62 -3.56
CA GLU A 46 -8.58 -4.85 -2.75
C GLU A 46 -9.86 -4.43 -3.48
N GLY A 47 -9.83 -3.30 -4.18
CA GLY A 47 -10.98 -2.79 -4.93
C GLY A 47 -11.36 -3.71 -6.09
N GLU A 48 -10.37 -4.17 -6.86
CA GLU A 48 -10.54 -5.14 -7.95
C GLU A 48 -11.11 -6.45 -7.42
N TYR A 49 -10.56 -6.96 -6.32
CA TYR A 49 -11.04 -8.18 -5.67
C TYR A 49 -12.49 -8.03 -5.17
N LYS A 50 -12.82 -6.95 -4.44
CA LYS A 50 -14.18 -6.66 -3.97
C LYS A 50 -15.16 -6.55 -5.14
N LYS A 51 -14.74 -5.97 -6.26
CA LYS A 51 -15.54 -5.90 -7.49
C LYS A 51 -15.74 -7.29 -8.10
N ALA A 52 -14.69 -8.10 -8.21
CA ALA A 52 -14.77 -9.47 -8.72
C ALA A 52 -15.75 -10.31 -7.89
N VAL A 53 -15.65 -10.25 -6.55
CA VAL A 53 -16.57 -10.90 -5.61
C VAL A 53 -18.02 -10.45 -5.83
N LYS A 54 -18.27 -9.15 -5.95
CA LYS A 54 -19.61 -8.60 -6.20
C LYS A 54 -20.17 -9.07 -7.54
N THR A 55 -19.34 -9.11 -8.58
CA THR A 55 -19.70 -9.62 -9.90
C THR A 55 -20.03 -11.11 -9.81
N ALA A 56 -19.18 -11.91 -9.17
CA ALA A 56 -19.40 -13.34 -8.96
C ALA A 56 -20.74 -13.63 -8.25
N LYS A 57 -21.05 -12.92 -7.15
CA LYS A 57 -22.35 -13.03 -6.45
C LYS A 57 -23.53 -12.74 -7.40
N LYS A 58 -23.43 -11.70 -8.23
CA LYS A 58 -24.48 -11.35 -9.22
C LYS A 58 -24.63 -12.39 -10.33
N LEU A 59 -23.52 -12.89 -10.87
CA LEU A 59 -23.53 -13.91 -11.92
C LEU A 59 -24.13 -15.22 -11.40
N PHE A 60 -23.83 -15.58 -10.15
CA PHE A 60 -24.45 -16.73 -9.49
C PHE A 60 -25.96 -16.56 -9.32
N GLN A 61 -26.42 -15.36 -8.91
CA GLN A 61 -27.85 -15.06 -8.76
C GLN A 61 -28.65 -15.17 -10.06
N ILE A 62 -28.03 -14.88 -11.21
CA ILE A 62 -28.68 -15.03 -12.53
C ILE A 62 -28.51 -16.44 -13.13
N GLY A 63 -27.93 -17.39 -12.38
CA GLY A 63 -27.90 -18.80 -12.73
C GLY A 63 -26.71 -19.27 -13.56
N LEU A 64 -25.61 -18.51 -13.64
CA LEU A 64 -24.38 -19.00 -14.28
C LEU A 64 -23.73 -20.11 -13.45
N SER A 65 -23.06 -21.04 -14.14
CA SER A 65 -22.29 -22.11 -13.50
C SER A 65 -21.04 -21.56 -12.79
N LEU A 66 -20.58 -22.27 -11.75
CA LEU A 66 -19.37 -21.88 -11.01
C LEU A 66 -18.12 -21.82 -11.90
N ASP A 67 -18.01 -22.70 -12.90
CA ASP A 67 -16.91 -22.71 -13.86
C ASP A 67 -16.90 -21.44 -14.71
N GLN A 68 -18.05 -21.05 -15.28
CA GLN A 68 -18.17 -19.80 -16.05
C GLN A 68 -17.88 -18.55 -15.20
N ILE A 69 -18.30 -18.57 -13.93
CA ILE A 69 -18.06 -17.46 -13.01
C ILE A 69 -16.57 -17.37 -12.67
N SER A 70 -15.94 -18.51 -12.35
CA SER A 70 -14.50 -18.60 -12.09
C SER A 70 -13.68 -18.04 -13.25
N ASP A 71 -14.03 -18.42 -14.48
CA ASP A 71 -13.35 -17.93 -15.69
C ASP A 71 -13.57 -16.43 -15.91
N THR A 72 -14.77 -15.91 -15.60
CA THR A 72 -15.11 -14.50 -15.84
C THR A 72 -14.51 -13.56 -14.80
N THR A 73 -14.44 -13.98 -13.54
CA THR A 73 -13.98 -13.13 -12.43
C THR A 73 -12.55 -13.42 -12.02
N GLU A 74 -11.91 -14.42 -12.63
CA GLU A 74 -10.56 -14.91 -12.30
C GLU A 74 -10.43 -15.35 -10.83
N ILE A 75 -11.56 -15.70 -10.18
CA ILE A 75 -11.59 -16.18 -8.81
C ILE A 75 -11.57 -17.71 -8.86
N PRO A 76 -10.59 -18.39 -8.24
CA PRO A 76 -10.53 -19.84 -8.22
C PRO A 76 -11.82 -20.48 -7.69
N LEU A 77 -12.26 -21.57 -8.30
CA LEU A 77 -13.47 -22.32 -7.91
C LEU A 77 -13.58 -22.62 -6.42
N ASN A 78 -12.47 -22.99 -5.77
CA ASN A 78 -12.45 -23.29 -4.34
C ASN A 78 -12.81 -22.06 -3.50
N GLU A 79 -12.24 -20.91 -3.87
CA GLU A 79 -12.49 -19.64 -3.21
C GLU A 79 -13.91 -19.13 -3.50
N LEU A 80 -14.36 -19.27 -4.75
CA LEU A 80 -15.72 -18.91 -5.15
C LEU A 80 -16.79 -19.66 -4.34
N LYS A 81 -16.58 -20.97 -4.11
CA LYS A 81 -17.47 -21.77 -3.24
C LYS A 81 -17.52 -21.22 -1.81
N ASN A 82 -16.38 -20.80 -1.26
CA ASN A 82 -16.34 -20.21 0.08
C ASN A 82 -17.08 -18.87 0.12
N ILE A 83 -16.83 -17.99 -0.86
CA ILE A 83 -17.48 -16.67 -0.96
C ILE A 83 -19.01 -16.79 -1.07
N LEU A 84 -19.50 -17.75 -1.86
CA LEU A 84 -20.93 -17.94 -2.09
C LEU A 84 -21.63 -18.68 -0.94
N ASN A 85 -20.90 -19.51 -0.19
CA ASN A 85 -21.43 -20.22 0.99
C ASN A 85 -21.42 -19.37 2.27
N GLN A 86 -20.60 -18.32 2.32
CA GLN A 86 -20.67 -17.34 3.40
C GLN A 86 -21.96 -16.52 3.23
N LYS A 87 -23.04 -16.96 3.88
CA LYS A 87 -24.19 -16.09 4.14
C LYS A 87 -23.69 -14.90 4.93
N ASP A 88 -23.86 -13.71 4.38
CA ASP A 88 -23.62 -12.44 5.06
C ASP A 88 -24.34 -12.54 6.44
N SER A 89 -23.55 -12.74 7.51
CA SER A 89 -24.04 -12.85 8.89
C SER A 89 -24.28 -11.48 9.48
#